data_AF-A0A7G8UZB3-F1
#
_entry.id   AF-A0A7G8UZB3-F1
#
_cell.length_a   1.000
_cell.length_b   1.000
_cell.length_c   1.000
_cell.angle_alpha   90.00
_cell.angle_beta   90.00
_cell.angle_gamma   90.00
#
_symmetry.space_group_name_H-M   'P 1'
#
loop_
_entity.id
_entity.type
_entity.pdbx_description
1 polymer ?
#
loop_
_entity_poly.entity_id
_entity_poly.type
_entity_poly.pdbx_seq_one_letter_code
_entity_poly.pdbx_strand_id
1 'polypeptide(L)'
;MKISSVLQAYLSQHEEIVKKEEGILEAQLFLVIEKYADQVAYMLQTYHIREKVSRVTVVPDSIVFKSLDFMVLKLQYVLEEFSACSAIDTLHLEKMTVTVGIDEKARELELKGEYWPERDSE
;
A
#
# COMPACT_ATOMS: atom_id res chain seq x y z
N MET A 1 -27.20 -10.27 -29.75
CA MET A 1 -27.14 -8.79 -29.62
C MET A 1 -25.83 -8.34 -30.27
N LYS A 2 -25.84 -7.59 -31.37
CA LYS A 2 -24.61 -7.02 -31.96
C LYS A 2 -24.40 -5.64 -31.37
N ILE A 3 -23.32 -5.49 -30.59
CA ILE A 3 -22.90 -4.18 -30.09
C ILE A 3 -22.37 -3.38 -31.30
N SER A 4 -22.79 -2.12 -31.42
CA SER A 4 -22.34 -1.21 -32.48
C SER A 4 -20.81 -1.06 -32.44
N SER A 5 -20.13 -1.07 -33.59
CA SER A 5 -18.68 -0.86 -33.68
C SER A 5 -18.23 0.47 -33.08
N VAL A 6 -19.12 1.47 -33.06
CA VAL A 6 -18.89 2.78 -32.43
C VAL A 6 -18.85 2.67 -30.90
N LEU A 7 -19.75 1.88 -30.31
CA LEU A 7 -19.76 1.62 -28.86
C LEU A 7 -18.50 0.86 -28.45
N GLN A 8 -18.04 -0.08 -29.27
CA GLN A 8 -16.83 -0.85 -28.99
C GLN A 8 -15.57 0.02 -29.04
N ALA A 9 -15.46 0.92 -30.02
CA ALA A 9 -14.35 1.87 -30.11
C ALA A 9 -14.34 2.86 -28.92
N TYR A 10 -15.51 3.33 -28.48
CA TYR A 10 -15.64 4.22 -27.33
C TYR A 10 -15.22 3.53 -26.02
N LEU A 11 -15.65 2.27 -25.81
CA LEU A 11 -15.25 1.48 -24.64
C LEU A 11 -13.73 1.25 -24.61
N SER A 12 -13.12 0.90 -25.74
CA SER A 12 -11.67 0.69 -25.80
C SER A 12 -10.87 1.97 -25.55
N GLN A 13 -11.30 3.12 -26.11
CA GLN A 13 -10.65 4.40 -25.82
C GLN A 13 -10.79 4.79 -24.34
N HIS A 14 -11.96 4.52 -23.74
CA HIS A 14 -12.17 4.82 -22.32
C HIS A 14 -11.31 3.93 -21.42
N GLU A 15 -11.18 2.64 -21.72
CA GLU A 15 -10.29 1.72 -21.01
C GLU A 15 -8.82 2.15 -21.10
N GLU A 16 -8.36 2.65 -22.25
CA GLU A 16 -6.99 3.17 -22.39
C GLU A 16 -6.74 4.43 -21.55
N ILE A 17 -7.73 5.33 -21.47
CA ILE A 17 -7.63 6.54 -20.64
C ILE A 17 -7.55 6.16 -19.16
N VAL A 18 -8.45 5.27 -18.70
CA VAL A 18 -8.47 4.80 -17.30
C VAL A 18 -7.15 4.13 -16.93
N LYS A 19 -6.63 3.22 -17.76
CA LYS A 19 -5.34 2.56 -17.51
C LYS A 19 -4.18 3.54 -17.43
N LYS A 20 -4.20 4.59 -18.24
CA LYS A 20 -3.16 5.62 -18.22
C LYS A 20 -3.23 6.44 -16.93
N GLU A 21 -4.42 6.79 -16.47
CA GLU A 21 -4.62 7.49 -15.20
C GLU A 21 -4.20 6.63 -14.00
N GLU A 22 -4.58 5.35 -13.99
CA GLU A 22 -4.14 4.36 -12.99
C GLU A 22 -2.62 4.24 -12.93
N GLY A 23 -1.93 4.17 -14.08
CA GLY A 23 -0.47 4.10 -14.12
C GLY A 23 0.24 5.35 -13.60
N ILE A 24 -0.35 6.54 -13.81
CA ILE A 24 0.19 7.79 -13.23
C ILE A 24 -0.02 7.81 -11.72
N LEU A 25 -1.21 7.43 -11.26
CA LEU A 25 -1.55 7.40 -9.85
C LEU A 25 -0.72 6.37 -9.09
N GLU A 26 -0.50 5.19 -9.67
CA GLU A 26 0.40 4.17 -9.16
C GLU A 26 1.81 4.74 -8.94
N ALA A 27 2.41 5.34 -9.97
CA ALA A 27 3.74 5.93 -9.87
C ALA A 27 3.81 7.02 -8.78
N GLN A 28 2.77 7.83 -8.64
CA GLN A 28 2.69 8.85 -7.59
C GLN A 28 2.59 8.24 -6.19
N LEU A 29 1.80 7.18 -6.02
CA LEU A 29 1.67 6.49 -4.73
C LEU A 29 2.98 5.85 -4.30
N PHE A 30 3.70 5.19 -5.22
CA PHE A 30 5.04 4.68 -4.95
C PHE A 30 5.96 5.78 -4.42
N LEU A 31 6.02 6.93 -5.11
CA LEU A 31 6.86 8.06 -4.71
C LEU A 31 6.45 8.66 -3.35
N VAL A 32 5.15 8.77 -3.08
CA VAL A 32 4.67 9.31 -1.79
C VAL A 32 5.01 8.32 -0.67
N ILE A 33 4.71 7.03 -0.83
CA ILE A 33 4.97 6.04 0.21
C ILE A 33 6.48 5.91 0.48
N GLU A 34 7.34 5.92 -0.55
CA GLU A 34 8.79 5.95 -0.35
C GLU A 34 9.24 7.23 0.38
N LYS A 35 8.73 8.40 -0.02
CA LYS A 35 9.08 9.68 0.60
C LYS A 35 8.68 9.74 2.07
N TYR A 36 7.57 9.12 2.44
CA TYR A 36 7.04 9.09 3.81
C TYR A 36 7.21 7.73 4.49
N ALA A 37 8.19 6.92 4.05
CA ALA A 37 8.39 5.55 4.54
C ALA A 37 8.53 5.46 6.07
N ASP A 38 9.16 6.45 6.72
CA ASP A 38 9.29 6.50 8.18
C ASP A 38 7.94 6.68 8.89
N GLN A 39 7.03 7.48 8.32
CA GLN A 39 5.69 7.67 8.87
C GLN A 39 4.85 6.40 8.70
N VAL A 40 4.99 5.73 7.54
CA VAL A 40 4.36 4.44 7.30
C VAL A 40 4.93 3.37 8.23
N ALA A 41 6.24 3.38 8.50
CA ALA A 41 6.87 2.51 9.48
C ALA A 41 6.30 2.75 10.89
N TYR A 42 6.08 4.01 11.28
CA TYR A 42 5.46 4.36 12.56
C TYR A 42 4.03 3.83 12.67
N MET A 43 3.24 3.92 11.59
CA MET A 43 1.92 3.29 11.54
C MET A 43 2.03 1.76 11.72
N LEU A 44 2.92 1.11 10.97
CA LEU A 44 3.14 -0.34 11.04
C LEU A 44 3.69 -0.79 12.41
N GLN A 45 4.45 0.05 13.10
CA GLN A 45 5.00 -0.22 14.43
C GLN A 45 3.89 -0.56 15.45
N THR A 46 2.69 -0.03 15.26
CA THR A 46 1.54 -0.34 16.13
C THR A 46 1.11 -1.81 16.08
N TYR A 47 1.50 -2.55 15.04
CA TYR A 47 1.22 -3.98 14.86
C TYR A 47 2.36 -4.89 15.35
N HIS A 48 3.51 -4.32 15.74
CA HIS A 48 4.72 -5.05 16.11
C HIS A 48 5.30 -4.44 17.39
N ILE A 49 4.82 -4.88 18.56
CA ILE A 49 5.17 -4.24 19.84
C ILE A 49 6.62 -4.52 20.25
N ARG A 50 7.19 -5.65 19.83
CA ARG A 50 8.49 -6.15 20.31
C ARG A 50 9.63 -5.89 19.32
N GLU A 51 9.32 -5.87 18.05
CA GLU A 51 10.24 -5.68 16.94
C GLU A 51 10.23 -4.23 16.49
N LYS A 52 11.35 -3.73 15.96
CA LYS A 52 11.37 -2.44 15.28
C LYS A 52 11.04 -2.63 13.80
N VAL A 53 10.10 -1.84 13.29
CA VAL A 53 9.77 -1.81 11.86
C VAL A 53 10.73 -0.87 11.11
N SER A 54 11.29 -1.32 9.99
CA SER A 54 12.14 -0.50 9.13
C SER A 54 12.03 -0.90 7.65
N ARG A 55 12.64 -0.10 6.77
CA ARG A 55 12.78 -0.38 5.31
C ARG A 55 11.45 -0.71 4.63
N VAL A 56 10.44 0.12 4.89
CA VAL A 56 9.12 -0.02 4.28
C VAL A 56 9.20 0.32 2.79
N THR A 57 8.70 -0.58 1.95
CA THR A 57 8.55 -0.39 0.51
C THR A 57 7.21 -0.93 0.03
N VAL A 58 6.72 -0.40 -1.09
CA VAL A 58 5.55 -0.97 -1.76
C VAL A 58 6.01 -2.17 -2.58
N VAL A 59 5.27 -3.27 -2.53
CA VAL A 59 5.52 -4.44 -3.37
C VAL A 59 5.11 -4.08 -4.82
N PRO A 60 6.01 -4.24 -5.81
CA PRO A 60 5.69 -4.02 -7.22
C PRO A 60 4.46 -4.82 -7.65
N ASP A 61 3.65 -4.25 -8.55
CA ASP A 61 2.46 -4.88 -9.12
C ASP A 61 1.40 -5.33 -8.09
N SER A 62 1.47 -4.84 -6.86
CA SER A 62 0.54 -5.20 -5.78
C SER A 62 -0.65 -4.24 -5.66
N ILE A 63 -0.61 -3.11 -6.37
CA ILE A 63 -1.66 -2.09 -6.31
C ILE A 63 -2.87 -2.57 -7.10
N VAL A 64 -4.01 -2.60 -6.42
CA VAL A 64 -5.32 -2.92 -6.98
C VAL A 64 -6.24 -1.75 -6.75
N PHE A 65 -6.58 -1.05 -7.84
CA PHE A 65 -7.58 0.01 -7.84
C PHE A 65 -8.97 -0.62 -7.69
N LYS A 66 -9.72 -0.22 -6.67
CA LYS A 66 -11.17 -0.51 -6.58
C LYS A 66 -11.99 0.65 -7.13
N SER A 67 -11.48 1.86 -6.94
CA SER A 67 -11.92 3.13 -7.50
C SER A 67 -10.76 4.13 -7.44
N LEU A 68 -10.91 5.31 -8.05
CA LEU A 68 -9.89 6.36 -7.99
C LEU A 68 -9.54 6.78 -6.56
N ASP A 69 -10.52 6.79 -5.65
CA ASP A 69 -10.32 7.22 -4.25
C ASP A 69 -9.97 6.08 -3.28
N PHE A 70 -9.97 4.83 -3.77
CA PHE A 70 -9.83 3.66 -2.90
C PHE A 70 -9.04 2.55 -3.57
N MET A 71 -7.92 2.22 -2.94
CA MET A 71 -6.93 1.30 -3.48
C MET A 71 -6.47 0.34 -2.39
N VAL A 72 -5.99 -0.82 -2.81
CA VAL A 72 -5.36 -1.80 -1.94
C VAL A 72 -3.97 -2.08 -2.48
N LEU A 73 -2.96 -2.10 -1.62
CA LEU A 73 -1.59 -2.43 -1.99
C LEU A 73 -0.95 -3.32 -0.94
N LYS A 74 0.20 -3.90 -1.26
CA LYS A 74 1.02 -4.62 -0.28
C LYS A 74 2.25 -3.80 0.07
N LEU A 75 2.46 -3.61 1.36
CA LEU A 75 3.73 -3.13 1.88
C LEU A 75 4.62 -4.31 2.24
N GLN A 76 5.91 -4.16 2.03
CA GLN A 76 6.96 -5.02 2.54
C GLN A 76 7.83 -4.23 3.49
N TYR A 77 8.23 -4.82 4.60
CA TYR A 77 9.07 -4.15 5.60
C TYR A 77 9.93 -5.18 6.34
N VAL A 78 10.92 -4.67 7.06
CA VAL A 78 11.82 -5.47 7.89
C VAL A 78 11.43 -5.30 9.36
N LEU A 79 11.34 -6.42 10.07
CA LEU A 79 11.27 -6.50 11.51
C LEU A 79 12.67 -6.76 12.07
N GLU A 80 13.12 -5.89 12.95
CA GLU A 80 14.39 -5.97 13.65
C GLU A 80 14.13 -6.41 15.09
N GLU A 81 14.62 -7.59 15.47
CA GLU A 81 14.56 -8.10 16.84
C GLU A 81 15.83 -7.73 17.60
N PHE A 82 15.65 -7.16 18.80
CA PHE A 82 16.76 -6.84 19.72
C PHE A 82 16.88 -7.92 20.78
N SER A 83 18.06 -8.53 20.89
CA SER A 83 18.36 -9.40 22.03
C SER A 83 18.78 -8.57 23.25
N ALA A 84 18.77 -9.19 24.43
CA ALA A 84 19.12 -8.56 25.71
C ALA A 84 20.53 -7.94 25.77
N CYS A 85 21.38 -8.22 24.78
CA CYS A 85 22.71 -7.62 24.62
C CYS A 85 22.73 -6.39 23.69
N SER A 86 21.57 -5.85 23.31
CA SER A 86 21.41 -4.66 22.45
C SER A 86 22.04 -4.79 21.05
N ALA A 87 22.22 -6.01 20.56
CA ALA A 87 22.58 -6.29 19.18
C ALA A 87 21.31 -6.66 18.39
N ILE A 88 21.26 -6.22 17.12
CA ILE A 88 20.24 -6.71 16.17
C ILE A 88 20.56 -8.19 15.94
N ASP A 89 19.67 -9.06 16.42
CA ASP A 89 19.91 -10.50 16.45
C ASP A 89 19.32 -11.16 15.19
N THR A 90 18.21 -10.62 14.68
CA THR A 90 17.48 -11.18 13.54
C THR A 90 16.78 -10.10 12.73
N LEU A 91 16.77 -10.30 11.41
CA LEU A 91 16.04 -9.49 10.45
C LEU A 91 15.00 -10.39 9.76
N HIS A 92 13.72 -10.09 9.98
CA HIS A 92 12.64 -10.79 9.31
C HIS A 92 11.98 -9.88 8.26
N LEU A 93 11.68 -10.44 7.09
CA LEU A 93 10.98 -9.70 6.04
C LEU A 93 9.50 -10.05 6.12
N GLU A 94 8.66 -9.04 6.29
CA GLU A 94 7.23 -9.19 6.49
C GLU A 94 6.46 -8.42 5.42
N LYS A 95 5.20 -8.82 5.19
CA LYS A 95 4.30 -8.13 4.26
C LYS A 95 2.95 -7.89 4.90
N MET A 96 2.34 -6.74 4.57
CA MET A 96 0.99 -6.40 5.02
C MET A 96 0.17 -5.84 3.86
N THR A 97 -1.08 -6.27 3.76
CA THR A 97 -2.05 -5.62 2.88
C THR A 97 -2.53 -4.32 3.53
N VAL A 98 -2.44 -3.22 2.81
CA VAL A 98 -2.86 -1.90 3.27
C VAL A 98 -3.90 -1.34 2.33
N THR A 99 -4.95 -0.78 2.91
CA THR A 99 -5.96 -0.01 2.21
C THR A 99 -5.54 1.45 2.19
N VAL A 100 -5.65 2.09 1.02
CA VAL A 100 -5.35 3.51 0.82
C VAL A 100 -6.62 4.22 0.38
N GLY A 101 -7.05 5.18 1.19
CA GLY A 101 -8.12 6.12 0.88
C GLY A 101 -7.54 7.49 0.53
N ILE A 102 -8.08 8.14 -0.51
CA ILE A 102 -7.75 9.53 -0.83
C ILE A 102 -8.85 10.44 -0.30
N ASP A 103 -8.53 11.34 0.63
CA ASP A 103 -9.42 12.44 1.01
C ASP A 103 -9.02 13.71 0.25
N GLU A 104 -9.73 14.00 -0.83
CA GLU A 104 -9.48 15.19 -1.65
C GLU A 104 -9.71 16.51 -0.91
N LYS A 105 -10.61 16.54 0.09
CA LYS A 105 -10.94 17.75 0.84
C LYS A 105 -9.86 18.08 1.85
N ALA A 106 -9.38 17.07 2.56
CA ALA A 106 -8.26 17.20 3.49
C ALA A 106 -6.91 17.27 2.76
N ARG A 107 -6.85 16.80 1.50
CA ARG A 107 -5.61 16.55 0.74
C ARG A 107 -4.68 15.57 1.45
N GLU A 108 -5.28 14.53 2.03
CA GLU A 108 -4.60 13.52 2.83
C GLU A 108 -4.77 12.14 2.21
N LEU A 109 -3.79 11.27 2.48
CA LEU A 109 -3.90 9.84 2.23
C LEU A 109 -4.15 9.15 3.56
N GLU A 110 -5.26 8.45 3.66
CA GLU A 110 -5.54 7.56 4.79
C GLU A 110 -4.99 6.18 4.46
N LEU A 111 -4.04 5.70 5.27
CA LEU A 111 -3.51 4.35 5.18
C LEU A 111 -4.05 3.52 6.34
N LYS A 112 -4.57 2.33 6.02
CA LYS A 112 -5.10 1.41 7.03
C LYS A 112 -4.58 0.00 6.78
N GLY A 113 -3.83 -0.52 7.75
CA GLY A 113 -3.38 -1.91 7.74
C GLY A 113 -4.55 -2.89 7.81
N GLU A 114 -4.35 -4.08 7.28
CA GLU A 114 -5.27 -5.19 7.53
C GLU A 114 -5.25 -5.59 9.01
N TYR A 115 -6.39 -6.05 9.50
CA TYR A 115 -6.53 -6.45 10.90
C TYR A 115 -5.98 -7.87 11.12
N TRP A 116 -5.10 -8.03 12.12
CA TRP A 116 -4.51 -9.31 12.49
C TRP A 116 -4.90 -9.70 13.93
N PRO A 117 -5.97 -10.50 14.12
CA PRO A 117 -6.45 -10.86 15.46
C PRO A 117 -5.45 -11.66 16.29
N GLU A 118 -4.53 -12.40 15.66
CA GLU A 118 -3.50 -13.20 16.35
C GLU A 118 -2.46 -12.34 17.09
N ARG A 119 -2.44 -11.03 16.86
CA ARG A 119 -1.52 -10.09 17.50
C ARG A 119 -2.17 -9.23 18.60
N ASP A 120 -3.49 -9.32 18.76
CA ASP A 120 -4.24 -8.61 19.81
C ASP A 120 -4.22 -9.34 21.17
N SER A 121 -3.63 -10.53 21.25
CA SER A 121 -3.71 -11.43 22.40
C SER A 121 -2.55 -11.33 23.40
N GLU A 122 -1.95 -10.15 23.59
CA GLU A 122 -1.00 -9.89 24.70
C GLU A 122 -1.42 -8.73 25.60
#